data_AF-A0A3B9C1M2-F1
#
_entry.id   AF-A0A3B9C1M2-F1
#
_cell.length_a   1.000
_cell.length_b   1.000
_cell.length_c   1.000
_cell.angle_alpha   90.00
_cell.angle_beta   90.00
_cell.angle_gamma   90.00
#
_symmetry.space_group_name_H-M   'P 1'
#
loop_
_entity.id
_entity.type
_entity.pdbx_description
1 polymer ?
#
loop_
_entity_poly.entity_id
_entity_poly.type
_entity_poly.pdbx_seq_one_letter_code
_entity_poly.pdbx_strand_id
1 'polypeptide(L)'
;MQTTNRKIRFYAKETPGIESNVPEGLELVQSYVISNNRSSSQEVQMEMDPNKMVELVFDDNTTWFGNSDVFDDVFPEQTAGKRGINDVFDLPLSIESDDQSRGIIKKIALKVIHVFTKKAIQVGIKTLATRFEEKSLEGQSGLYWINENFELKSKYIKEESDRPFLLFLHGTGSSTTGSFAELNTENKSLWLQMLSIYGDRILGFQHETLTKSPIQNVRELIDAVPANTKLDLISHSRGGLVGELLVRFSEYQEGFTDTVLSLLERHHAKSDA
;
A
#
# COMPACT_ATOMS: atom_id res chain seq x y z
N MET A 1 -9.92 -12.61 -8.26
CA MET A 1 -11.30 -12.16 -7.97
C MET A 1 -12.08 -11.97 -9.26
N GLN A 2 -13.25 -12.61 -9.37
CA GLN A 2 -14.33 -11.98 -10.14
C GLN A 2 -14.76 -10.77 -9.31
N THR A 3 -14.20 -9.61 -9.66
CA THR A 3 -14.71 -8.31 -9.24
C THR A 3 -16.11 -8.20 -9.84
N THR A 4 -17.12 -8.56 -9.07
CA THR A 4 -18.51 -8.44 -9.49
C THR A 4 -18.86 -6.96 -9.56
N ASN A 5 -19.42 -6.54 -10.69
CA ASN A 5 -19.93 -5.19 -10.82
C ASN A 5 -20.98 -4.93 -9.73
N ARG A 6 -20.76 -3.92 -8.90
CA ARG A 6 -21.70 -3.52 -7.84
C ARG A 6 -22.51 -2.33 -8.31
N LYS A 7 -23.84 -2.41 -8.25
CA LYS A 7 -24.71 -1.27 -8.55
C LYS A 7 -24.98 -0.48 -7.28
N ILE A 8 -24.74 0.82 -7.33
CA ILE A 8 -24.96 1.77 -6.24
C ILE A 8 -26.07 2.72 -6.66
N ARG A 9 -27.00 3.02 -5.75
CA ARG A 9 -28.06 4.01 -5.97
C ARG A 9 -28.03 5.09 -4.90
N PHE A 10 -28.17 6.35 -5.32
CA PHE A 10 -28.24 7.52 -4.45
C PHE A 10 -28.98 8.69 -5.12
N TYR A 11 -29.23 9.75 -4.36
CA TYR A 11 -29.86 10.97 -4.87
C TYR A 11 -28.86 12.13 -4.82
N ALA A 12 -28.59 12.74 -5.98
CA ALA A 12 -27.60 13.79 -6.09
C ALA A 12 -27.92 14.79 -7.21
N LYS A 13 -27.14 15.87 -7.25
CA LYS A 13 -27.05 16.77 -8.39
C LYS A 13 -25.68 16.59 -9.05
N GLU A 14 -25.69 16.23 -10.32
CA GLU A 14 -24.48 16.23 -11.15
C GLU A 14 -23.90 17.64 -11.24
N THR A 15 -22.61 17.77 -10.96
CA THR A 15 -21.94 19.07 -11.02
C THR A 15 -20.57 18.90 -11.67
N PRO A 16 -20.42 19.23 -12.97
CA PRO A 16 -19.12 19.27 -13.62
C PRO A 16 -18.20 20.28 -12.92
N GLY A 17 -16.92 19.93 -12.74
CA GLY A 17 -15.89 20.89 -12.30
C GLY A 17 -15.87 21.23 -10.80
N ILE A 18 -16.42 20.39 -9.93
CA ILE A 18 -16.08 20.48 -8.49
C ILE A 18 -14.58 20.21 -8.34
N GLU A 19 -13.89 21.09 -7.63
CA GLU A 19 -12.49 20.87 -7.25
C GLU A 19 -12.34 19.52 -6.54
N SER A 20 -11.53 18.65 -7.12
CA SER A 20 -11.11 17.38 -6.56
C SER A 20 -9.62 17.25 -6.81
N ASN A 21 -8.89 16.78 -5.80
CA ASN A 21 -7.49 16.41 -5.97
C ASN A 21 -7.43 15.08 -6.72
N VAL A 22 -7.41 15.13 -8.05
CA VAL A 22 -7.37 13.93 -8.88
C VAL A 22 -6.05 13.17 -8.63
N PRO A 23 -6.10 11.93 -8.08
CA PRO A 23 -4.89 11.17 -7.84
C PRO A 23 -4.17 10.84 -9.15
N GLU A 24 -2.84 10.72 -9.08
CA GLU A 24 -2.05 10.33 -10.25
C GLU A 24 -2.48 8.97 -10.80
N GLY A 25 -2.51 8.83 -12.13
CA GLY A 25 -2.97 7.60 -12.80
C GLY A 25 -4.50 7.46 -12.93
N LEU A 26 -5.28 8.41 -12.41
CA LEU A 26 -6.72 8.45 -12.52
C LEU A 26 -7.22 9.65 -13.34
N GLU A 27 -8.41 9.49 -13.90
CA GLU A 27 -9.20 10.54 -14.53
C GLU A 27 -10.49 10.71 -13.76
N LEU A 28 -10.78 11.94 -13.33
CA LEU A 28 -12.09 12.28 -12.78
C LEU A 28 -13.13 12.13 -13.89
N VAL A 29 -14.06 11.20 -13.69
CA VAL A 29 -15.18 10.95 -14.60
C VAL A 29 -16.32 11.90 -14.29
N GLN A 30 -16.69 11.99 -13.01
CA GLN A 30 -17.87 12.74 -12.60
C GLN A 30 -17.83 13.06 -11.10
N SER A 31 -18.45 14.18 -10.73
CA SER A 31 -18.68 14.57 -9.33
C SER A 31 -20.17 14.75 -9.05
N TYR A 32 -20.62 14.24 -7.90
CA TYR A 32 -22.00 14.30 -7.45
C TYR A 32 -22.08 15.04 -6.11
N VAL A 33 -22.88 16.11 -6.04
CA VAL A 33 -23.22 16.74 -4.75
C VAL A 33 -24.44 16.04 -4.19
N ILE A 34 -24.31 15.49 -2.99
CA ILE A 34 -25.40 14.83 -2.29
C ILE A 34 -26.43 15.88 -1.85
N SER A 35 -27.71 15.58 -2.10
CA SER A 35 -28.82 16.43 -1.68
C SER A 35 -29.87 15.62 -0.96
N ASN A 36 -30.21 16.07 0.25
CA ASN A 36 -31.30 15.51 1.05
C ASN A 36 -32.68 15.96 0.55
N ASN A 37 -32.75 16.92 -0.38
CA ASN A 37 -34.02 17.44 -0.91
C ASN A 37 -34.39 16.73 -2.23
N ARG A 38 -35.29 15.74 -2.13
CA ARG A 38 -35.72 14.89 -3.27
C ARG A 38 -36.44 15.64 -4.40
N SER A 39 -36.86 16.89 -4.17
CA SER A 39 -37.52 17.70 -5.21
C SER A 39 -36.55 18.36 -6.20
N SER A 40 -35.26 18.45 -5.84
CA SER A 40 -34.21 19.11 -6.65
C SER A 40 -33.03 18.19 -6.99
N SER A 41 -33.07 16.92 -6.59
CA SER A 41 -32.07 15.90 -6.90
C SER A 41 -32.62 14.82 -7.82
N GLN A 42 -31.73 14.19 -8.58
CA GLN A 42 -32.08 13.06 -9.45
C GLN A 42 -31.58 11.76 -8.83
N GLU A 43 -32.31 10.68 -9.08
CA GLU A 43 -31.82 9.33 -8.76
C GLU A 43 -30.66 9.01 -9.69
N VAL A 44 -29.52 8.65 -9.10
CA VAL A 44 -28.32 8.19 -9.80
C VAL A 44 -28.15 6.72 -9.49
N GLN A 45 -28.05 5.90 -10.54
CA GLN A 45 -27.60 4.52 -10.43
C GLN A 45 -26.24 4.39 -11.13
N MET A 46 -25.25 3.94 -10.38
CA MET A 46 -23.87 3.81 -10.84
C MET A 46 -23.41 2.37 -10.69
N GLU A 47 -22.85 1.83 -11.77
CA GLU A 47 -22.17 0.54 -11.72
C GLU A 47 -20.69 0.75 -11.44
N MET A 48 -20.22 0.14 -10.36
CA MET A 48 -18.81 0.08 -9.95
C MET A 48 -18.17 -1.14 -10.61
N ASP A 49 -17.42 -0.90 -11.68
CA ASP A 49 -16.56 -1.88 -12.32
C ASP A 49 -15.13 -1.81 -11.72
N PRO A 50 -14.22 -2.75 -12.06
CA PRO A 50 -12.89 -2.85 -11.43
C PRO A 50 -11.92 -1.71 -11.76
N ASN A 51 -12.26 -0.88 -12.75
CA ASN A 51 -11.49 0.29 -13.16
C ASN A 51 -12.00 1.57 -12.53
N LYS A 52 -13.18 1.54 -11.89
CA LYS A 52 -13.74 2.69 -11.18
C LYS A 52 -13.26 2.73 -9.74
N MET A 53 -12.96 3.94 -9.31
CA MET A 53 -12.65 4.30 -7.94
C MET A 53 -13.58 5.44 -7.52
N VAL A 54 -13.85 5.57 -6.22
CA VAL A 54 -14.64 6.68 -5.67
C VAL A 54 -13.91 7.35 -4.52
N GLU A 55 -14.11 8.66 -4.39
CA GLU A 55 -13.82 9.43 -3.19
C GLU A 55 -15.15 9.87 -2.58
N LEU A 56 -15.37 9.53 -1.31
CA LEU A 56 -16.50 9.96 -0.51
C LEU A 56 -16.03 11.11 0.38
N VAL A 57 -16.59 12.31 0.21
CA VAL A 57 -16.24 13.51 0.97
C VAL A 57 -17.39 13.87 1.91
N PHE A 58 -17.11 13.98 3.20
CA PHE A 58 -18.09 14.29 4.23
C PHE A 58 -18.09 15.79 4.59
N ASP A 59 -19.13 16.23 5.30
CA ASP A 59 -19.31 17.63 5.70
C ASP A 59 -18.30 18.14 6.74
N ASP A 60 -17.61 17.24 7.43
CA ASP A 60 -16.46 17.51 8.29
C ASP A 60 -15.11 17.53 7.55
N ASN A 61 -15.13 17.37 6.22
CA ASN A 61 -13.98 17.24 5.31
C ASN A 61 -13.18 15.94 5.44
N THR A 62 -13.67 14.93 6.17
CA THR A 62 -13.09 13.59 6.08
C THR A 62 -13.37 12.98 4.70
N THR A 63 -12.41 12.21 4.19
CA THR A 63 -12.52 11.55 2.89
C THR A 63 -12.19 10.07 2.97
N TRP A 64 -12.92 9.27 2.19
CA TRP A 64 -12.66 7.84 2.01
C TRP A 64 -12.49 7.54 0.53
N PHE A 65 -11.41 6.86 0.17
CA PHE A 65 -11.03 6.62 -1.22
C PHE A 65 -10.84 5.13 -1.48
N GLY A 66 -11.49 4.57 -2.51
CA GLY A 66 -11.38 3.14 -2.79
C GLY A 66 -12.17 2.66 -4.00
N ASN A 67 -12.19 1.34 -4.18
CA ASN A 67 -12.99 0.63 -5.19
C ASN A 67 -14.42 0.37 -4.64
N SER A 68 -15.12 -0.66 -5.12
CA SER A 68 -16.46 -1.04 -4.62
C SER A 68 -16.54 -1.38 -3.13
N ASP A 69 -15.42 -1.73 -2.50
CA ASP A 69 -15.40 -2.29 -1.15
C ASP A 69 -15.42 -1.18 -0.09
N VAL A 70 -15.05 0.05 -0.47
CA VAL A 70 -15.10 1.24 0.40
C VAL A 70 -16.49 1.50 0.97
N PHE A 71 -17.55 1.09 0.26
CA PHE A 71 -18.91 1.24 0.76
C PHE A 71 -19.20 0.34 1.96
N ASP A 72 -18.57 -0.83 2.03
CA ASP A 72 -18.73 -1.75 3.16
C ASP A 72 -17.91 -1.29 4.37
N ASP A 73 -16.73 -0.72 4.11
CA ASP A 73 -15.88 -0.13 5.16
C ASP A 73 -16.54 1.09 5.81
N VAL A 74 -17.18 1.93 5.00
CA VAL A 74 -17.76 3.21 5.44
C VAL A 74 -19.18 3.04 5.96
N PHE A 75 -19.96 2.08 5.43
CA PHE A 75 -21.35 1.84 5.80
C PHE A 75 -21.62 0.38 6.21
N PRO A 76 -20.93 -0.15 7.23
CA PRO A 76 -21.00 -1.57 7.59
C PRO A 76 -22.41 -2.02 8.01
N GLU A 77 -23.20 -1.15 8.62
CA GLU A 77 -24.56 -1.47 9.07
C GLU A 77 -25.56 -1.67 7.93
N GLN A 78 -25.45 -0.90 6.83
CA GLN A 78 -26.29 -1.11 5.65
C GLN A 78 -25.93 -2.42 4.94
N THR A 79 -24.64 -2.75 4.91
CA THR A 79 -24.14 -4.00 4.32
C THR A 79 -24.58 -5.22 5.13
N ALA A 80 -24.61 -5.13 6.46
CA ALA A 80 -25.08 -6.20 7.34
C ALA A 80 -26.62 -6.40 7.32
N GLY A 81 -27.39 -5.35 7.02
CA GLY A 81 -28.84 -5.33 7.25
C GLY A 81 -29.75 -5.48 6.03
N LYS A 82 -29.35 -5.09 4.80
CA LYS A 82 -30.24 -5.11 3.63
C LYS A 82 -29.48 -5.34 2.32
N ARG A 83 -29.47 -6.59 1.84
CA ARG A 83 -29.45 -6.82 0.39
C ARG A 83 -30.73 -6.21 -0.17
N GLY A 84 -30.63 -5.07 -0.84
CA GLY A 84 -31.77 -4.44 -1.50
C GLY A 84 -32.48 -5.46 -2.41
N ILE A 85 -33.81 -5.34 -2.51
CA ILE A 85 -34.57 -6.07 -3.51
C ILE A 85 -34.01 -5.61 -4.88
N ASN A 86 -33.29 -6.50 -5.58
CA ASN A 86 -32.65 -6.35 -6.91
C ASN A 86 -31.12 -6.09 -7.02
N ASP A 87 -30.28 -6.51 -6.06
CA ASP A 87 -28.80 -6.41 -6.16
C ASP A 87 -28.24 -4.97 -6.33
N VAL A 88 -29.01 -3.96 -5.93
CA VAL A 88 -28.59 -2.55 -5.90
C VAL A 88 -28.36 -2.11 -4.46
N PHE A 89 -27.19 -1.56 -4.17
CA PHE A 89 -26.83 -1.01 -2.87
C PHE A 89 -27.32 0.45 -2.77
N ASP A 90 -28.25 0.69 -1.85
CA ASP A 90 -28.72 2.04 -1.52
C ASP A 90 -27.71 2.74 -0.62
N LEU A 91 -27.02 3.75 -1.17
CA LEU A 91 -25.96 4.46 -0.47
C LEU A 91 -26.55 5.36 0.63
N PRO A 92 -26.08 5.24 1.89
CA PRO A 92 -26.51 6.12 2.96
C PRO A 92 -25.92 7.52 2.78
N LEU A 93 -26.66 8.54 3.22
CA LEU A 93 -26.23 9.94 3.11
C LEU A 93 -25.54 10.44 4.38
N SER A 94 -25.34 9.59 5.38
CA SER A 94 -24.67 9.93 6.63
C SER A 94 -24.17 8.69 7.36
N ILE A 95 -23.13 8.87 8.17
CA ILE A 95 -22.63 7.88 9.12
C ILE A 95 -23.07 8.34 10.51
N GLU A 96 -23.66 7.44 11.29
CA GLU A 96 -24.04 7.65 12.68
C GLU A 96 -23.24 6.65 13.53
N SER A 97 -22.62 7.12 14.61
CA SER A 97 -21.96 6.26 15.60
C SER A 97 -22.84 6.16 16.84
N ASP A 98 -23.21 4.95 17.25
CA ASP A 98 -24.05 4.71 18.45
C ASP A 98 -23.23 4.58 19.75
N ASP A 99 -21.95 4.97 19.70
CA ASP A 99 -20.99 4.67 20.76
C ASP A 99 -20.93 5.79 21.81
N GLN A 100 -21.64 5.60 22.93
CA GLN A 100 -21.64 6.49 24.11
C GLN A 100 -20.26 6.59 24.81
N SER A 101 -19.22 5.95 24.27
CA SER A 101 -17.92 5.75 24.89
C SER A 101 -16.88 6.84 24.58
N ARG A 102 -17.08 7.68 23.55
CA ARG A 102 -16.09 8.70 23.17
C ARG A 102 -16.80 10.00 22.79
N GLY A 103 -16.58 11.02 23.60
CA GLY A 103 -17.26 12.31 23.51
C GLY A 103 -17.17 12.95 22.12
N ILE A 104 -18.35 13.18 21.54
CA ILE A 104 -18.64 13.99 20.35
C ILE A 104 -18.11 13.39 19.02
N ILE A 105 -18.87 12.45 18.45
CA ILE A 105 -19.02 12.40 16.98
C ILE A 105 -20.52 12.50 16.70
N LYS A 106 -20.93 13.71 16.33
CA LYS A 106 -22.23 14.00 15.72
C LYS A 106 -22.26 13.32 14.35
N LYS A 107 -23.43 12.82 13.95
CA LYS A 107 -23.78 12.44 12.58
C LYS A 107 -23.00 13.26 11.55
N ILE A 108 -22.16 12.60 10.75
CA ILE A 108 -21.44 13.22 9.62
C ILE A 108 -22.17 12.88 8.32
N ALA A 109 -22.41 13.90 7.49
CA ALA A 109 -23.19 13.75 6.26
C ALA A 109 -22.26 13.62 5.06
N LEU A 110 -22.57 12.67 4.17
CA LEU A 110 -21.91 12.56 2.87
C LEU A 110 -22.29 13.78 2.03
N LYS A 111 -21.30 14.53 1.55
CA LYS A 111 -21.49 15.79 0.85
C LYS A 111 -21.20 15.66 -0.65
N VAL A 112 -20.11 14.97 -1.01
CA VAL A 112 -19.69 14.81 -2.40
C VAL A 112 -19.23 13.38 -2.65
N ILE A 113 -19.52 12.88 -3.85
CA ILE A 113 -18.91 11.66 -4.39
C ILE A 113 -18.16 12.05 -5.66
N HIS A 114 -16.85 11.84 -5.67
CA HIS A 114 -16.05 11.89 -6.90
C HIS A 114 -15.87 10.49 -7.44
N VAL A 115 -16.06 10.33 -8.76
CA VAL A 115 -15.90 9.06 -9.47
C VAL A 115 -14.72 9.20 -10.40
N PHE A 116 -13.80 8.25 -10.30
CA PHE A 116 -12.61 8.20 -11.13
C PHE A 116 -12.58 6.92 -11.95
N THR A 117 -11.95 7.00 -13.11
CA THR A 117 -11.51 5.82 -13.87
C THR A 117 -10.00 5.77 -13.89
N LYS A 118 -9.43 4.57 -13.93
CA LYS A 118 -8.02 4.39 -14.27
C LYS A 118 -7.78 4.94 -15.67
N LYS A 119 -6.78 5.81 -15.84
CA LYS A 119 -6.37 6.29 -17.16
C LYS A 119 -6.03 5.09 -18.04
N ALA A 120 -6.47 5.10 -19.30
CA ALA A 120 -5.98 4.14 -20.30
C ALA A 120 -4.55 4.53 -20.69
N ILE A 121 -3.57 4.20 -19.85
CA ILE A 121 -2.18 4.60 -20.07
C ILE A 121 -1.58 3.71 -21.17
N GLN A 122 -1.32 4.29 -22.35
CA GLN A 122 -0.61 3.61 -23.46
C GLN A 122 0.87 3.29 -23.16
N VAL A 123 1.36 3.68 -21.98
CA VAL A 123 2.59 3.18 -21.37
C VAL A 123 2.18 2.49 -20.09
N GLY A 124 2.28 1.16 -20.04
CA GLY A 124 1.79 0.39 -18.89
C GLY A 124 2.36 0.92 -17.58
N ILE A 125 1.52 1.09 -16.55
CA ILE A 125 1.91 1.54 -15.19
C ILE A 125 3.17 0.81 -14.70
N LYS A 126 3.27 -0.49 -15.04
CA LYS A 126 4.44 -1.30 -14.78
C LYS A 126 5.73 -0.72 -15.37
N THR A 127 5.72 -0.24 -16.61
CA THR A 127 6.88 0.40 -17.26
C THR A 127 7.29 1.70 -16.58
N LEU A 128 6.32 2.50 -16.12
CA LEU A 128 6.61 3.73 -15.37
C LEU A 128 7.21 3.40 -14.00
N ALA A 129 6.62 2.43 -13.29
CA ALA A 129 7.15 1.94 -12.02
C ALA A 129 8.57 1.37 -12.18
N THR A 130 8.82 0.54 -13.19
CA THR A 130 10.16 0.01 -13.50
C THR A 130 11.17 1.15 -13.73
N ARG A 131 10.82 2.14 -14.57
CA ARG A 131 11.74 3.28 -14.83
C ARG A 131 12.00 4.12 -13.58
N PHE A 132 10.97 4.31 -12.76
CA PHE A 132 11.12 5.03 -11.50
C PHE A 132 12.06 4.28 -10.56
N GLU A 133 11.88 2.96 -10.41
CA GLU A 133 12.75 2.12 -9.58
C GLU A 133 14.18 2.05 -10.10
N GLU A 134 14.39 1.86 -11.41
CA GLU A 134 15.72 1.89 -12.03
C GLU A 134 16.45 3.19 -11.70
N LYS A 135 15.72 4.32 -11.69
CA LYS A 135 16.28 5.61 -11.30
C LYS A 135 16.55 5.72 -9.80
N SER A 136 15.57 5.38 -8.95
CA SER A 136 15.70 5.48 -7.49
C SER A 136 16.79 4.56 -6.93
N LEU A 137 16.95 3.37 -7.51
CA LEU A 137 18.00 2.41 -7.16
C LEU A 137 19.31 2.67 -7.90
N GLU A 138 19.40 3.70 -8.74
CA GLU A 138 20.57 4.01 -9.57
C GLU A 138 21.05 2.81 -10.41
N GLY A 139 20.12 1.97 -10.86
CA GLY A 139 20.39 0.73 -11.60
C GLY A 139 21.00 -0.40 -10.76
N GLN A 140 21.10 -0.25 -9.44
CA GLN A 140 21.76 -1.20 -8.54
C GLN A 140 20.74 -2.10 -7.82
N SER A 141 20.22 -3.14 -8.47
CA SER A 141 19.30 -4.09 -7.83
C SER A 141 20.04 -5.27 -7.17
N GLY A 142 19.64 -5.63 -5.95
CA GLY A 142 20.17 -6.75 -5.17
C GLY A 142 20.85 -6.34 -3.86
N LEU A 143 21.67 -7.25 -3.33
CA LEU A 143 22.34 -7.08 -2.04
C LEU A 143 23.75 -6.50 -2.24
N TYR A 144 24.11 -5.48 -1.49
CA TYR A 144 25.38 -4.74 -1.63
C TYR A 144 26.04 -4.52 -0.27
N TRP A 145 27.37 -4.46 -0.26
CA TRP A 145 28.14 -4.01 0.90
C TRP A 145 27.98 -2.50 1.11
N ILE A 146 27.96 -2.06 2.37
CA ILE A 146 27.97 -0.65 2.77
C ILE A 146 29.32 -0.33 3.41
N ASN A 147 29.99 0.74 2.97
CA ASN A 147 31.24 1.19 3.56
C ASN A 147 31.03 2.13 4.76
N GLU A 148 32.13 2.55 5.40
CA GLU A 148 32.14 3.47 6.54
C GLU A 148 31.53 4.85 6.25
N ASN A 149 31.39 5.24 4.99
CA ASN A 149 30.77 6.49 4.56
C ASN A 149 29.28 6.34 4.22
N PHE A 150 28.70 5.15 4.45
CA PHE A 150 27.34 4.79 4.04
C PHE A 150 27.15 4.74 2.51
N GLU A 151 28.20 4.40 1.77
CA GLU A 151 28.14 4.26 0.32
C GLU A 151 28.05 2.78 -0.07
N LEU A 152 27.24 2.49 -1.09
CA LEU A 152 27.14 1.14 -1.67
C LEU A 152 28.43 0.81 -2.41
N LYS A 153 29.05 -0.33 -2.09
CA LYS A 153 30.26 -0.84 -2.75
C LYS A 153 29.91 -1.88 -3.82
N SER A 154 30.68 -2.97 -3.88
CA SER A 154 30.39 -4.10 -4.74
C SER A 154 29.12 -4.82 -4.29
N LYS A 155 28.45 -5.43 -5.27
CA LYS A 155 27.39 -6.39 -5.02
C LYS A 155 27.93 -7.49 -4.11
N TYR A 156 27.17 -7.83 -3.09
CA TYR A 156 27.49 -8.92 -2.17
C TYR A 156 27.54 -10.23 -2.95
N ILE A 157 28.56 -11.02 -2.67
CA ILE A 157 28.69 -12.39 -3.14
C ILE A 157 28.62 -13.25 -1.88
N LYS A 158 27.96 -14.41 -1.98
CA LYS A 158 27.72 -15.32 -0.85
C LYS A 158 28.99 -15.61 -0.06
N GLU A 159 29.13 -14.91 1.06
CA GLU A 159 30.24 -15.01 2.00
C GLU A 159 29.71 -15.49 3.34
N GLU A 160 30.26 -16.61 3.81
CA GLU A 160 29.90 -17.17 5.12
C GLU A 160 30.47 -16.31 6.26
N SER A 161 29.71 -16.19 7.34
CA SER A 161 30.17 -15.56 8.58
C SER A 161 29.52 -16.20 9.80
N ASP A 162 30.33 -16.44 10.84
CA ASP A 162 29.83 -16.90 12.14
C ASP A 162 29.15 -15.79 12.95
N ARG A 163 29.37 -14.53 12.53
CA ARG A 163 28.82 -13.31 13.15
C ARG A 163 27.67 -12.74 12.31
N PRO A 164 26.72 -12.03 12.93
CA PRO A 164 25.62 -11.44 12.19
C PRO A 164 26.10 -10.34 11.23
N PHE A 165 25.37 -10.22 10.12
CA PHE A 165 25.39 -9.06 9.24
C PHE A 165 24.30 -8.08 9.65
N LEU A 166 24.61 -6.78 9.66
CA LEU A 166 23.60 -5.74 9.74
C LEU A 166 23.00 -5.50 8.36
N LEU A 167 21.68 -5.62 8.21
CA LEU A 167 20.99 -5.47 6.94
C LEU A 167 20.01 -4.29 6.97
N PHE A 168 20.17 -3.36 6.04
CA PHE A 168 19.24 -2.25 5.80
C PHE A 168 18.20 -2.61 4.73
N LEU A 169 16.92 -2.41 5.07
CA LEU A 169 15.75 -2.66 4.22
C LEU A 169 14.98 -1.34 4.00
N HIS A 170 15.12 -0.75 2.81
CA HIS A 170 14.47 0.53 2.50
C HIS A 170 12.95 0.39 2.25
N GLY A 171 12.28 1.54 2.19
CA GLY A 171 10.84 1.63 1.96
C GLY A 171 10.44 1.79 0.49
N THR A 172 9.14 1.96 0.26
CA THR A 172 8.53 2.10 -1.07
C THR A 172 9.15 3.23 -1.89
N GLY A 173 9.50 2.94 -3.15
CA GLY A 173 10.02 3.90 -4.11
C GLY A 173 11.37 4.52 -3.76
N SER A 174 12.09 3.96 -2.78
CA SER A 174 13.34 4.52 -2.25
C SER A 174 14.55 3.65 -2.60
N SER A 175 15.68 3.92 -1.96
CA SER A 175 16.92 3.14 -1.98
C SER A 175 17.53 3.09 -0.58
N THR A 176 18.53 2.23 -0.39
CA THR A 176 19.29 2.12 0.86
C THR A 176 19.89 3.47 1.26
N THR A 177 20.61 4.12 0.33
CA THR A 177 21.18 5.45 0.54
C THR A 177 20.07 6.48 0.81
N GLY A 178 19.01 6.49 -0.01
CA GLY A 178 17.91 7.44 0.13
C GLY A 178 17.10 7.30 1.42
N SER A 179 17.13 6.14 2.07
CA SER A 179 16.42 5.92 3.35
C SER A 179 17.31 6.10 4.58
N PHE A 180 18.63 5.91 4.48
CA PHE A 180 19.47 5.72 5.66
C PHE A 180 20.80 6.49 5.67
N ALA A 181 21.20 7.16 4.57
CA ALA A 181 22.49 7.87 4.51
C ALA A 181 22.63 8.99 5.56
N GLU A 182 21.51 9.56 6.01
CA GLU A 182 21.47 10.57 7.08
C GLU A 182 21.99 10.03 8.43
N LEU A 183 22.10 8.70 8.62
CA LEU A 183 22.80 8.14 9.78
C LEU A 183 24.26 8.57 9.82
N ASN A 184 24.94 8.69 8.68
CA ASN A 184 26.34 9.12 8.65
C ASN A 184 26.49 10.65 8.71
N THR A 185 25.52 11.42 8.24
CA THR A 185 25.59 12.89 8.22
C THR A 185 25.00 13.54 9.48
N GLU A 186 23.79 13.14 9.86
CA GLU A 186 23.02 13.76 10.95
C GLU A 186 23.21 13.04 12.30
N ASN A 187 23.50 11.73 12.28
CA ASN A 187 23.67 10.92 13.50
C ASN A 187 24.96 10.10 13.51
N LYS A 188 26.07 10.76 13.16
CA LYS A 188 27.38 10.12 12.97
C LYS A 188 27.86 9.30 14.17
N SER A 189 27.53 9.71 15.40
CA SER A 189 27.92 8.95 16.60
C SER A 189 27.26 7.58 16.66
N LEU A 190 25.96 7.49 16.33
CA LEU A 190 25.24 6.21 16.22
C LEU A 190 25.82 5.35 15.09
N TRP A 191 26.12 5.96 13.95
CA TRP A 191 26.73 5.23 12.83
C TRP A 191 28.11 4.65 13.18
N LEU A 192 28.97 5.42 13.86
CA LEU A 192 30.25 4.92 14.37
C LEU A 192 30.10 3.78 15.39
N GLN A 193 29.04 3.79 16.20
CA GLN A 193 28.74 2.67 17.09
C GLN A 193 28.36 1.41 16.30
N MET A 194 27.53 1.54 15.26
CA MET A 194 27.20 0.41 14.38
C MET A 194 28.46 -0.16 13.72
N LEU A 195 29.33 0.70 13.17
CA LEU A 195 30.62 0.28 12.60
C LEU A 195 31.50 -0.45 13.62
N SER A 196 31.48 -0.04 14.89
CA SER A 196 32.25 -0.71 15.94
C SER A 196 31.78 -2.13 16.25
N ILE A 197 30.49 -2.42 16.05
CA ILE A 197 29.87 -3.73 16.31
C ILE A 197 30.00 -4.63 15.07
N TYR A 198 29.62 -4.12 13.91
CA TYR A 198 29.50 -4.90 12.68
C TYR A 198 30.76 -4.85 11.81
N GLY A 199 31.59 -3.82 11.91
CA GLY A 199 32.74 -3.64 11.02
C GLY A 199 32.29 -3.55 9.56
N ASP A 200 32.82 -4.45 8.74
CA ASP A 200 32.52 -4.59 7.31
C ASP A 200 31.26 -5.43 7.01
N ARG A 201 30.66 -6.06 8.02
CA ARG A 201 29.46 -6.91 7.86
C ARG A 201 28.17 -6.11 7.79
N ILE A 202 28.14 -5.08 6.95
CA ILE A 202 26.98 -4.20 6.77
C ILE A 202 26.52 -4.27 5.33
N LEU A 203 25.23 -4.56 5.17
CA LEU A 203 24.59 -4.84 3.89
C LEU A 203 23.40 -3.90 3.66
N GLY A 204 23.21 -3.52 2.41
CA GLY A 204 22.03 -2.82 1.92
C GLY A 204 21.31 -3.65 0.87
N PHE A 205 20.01 -3.89 1.04
CA PHE A 205 19.22 -4.57 0.03
C PHE A 205 18.44 -3.57 -0.81
N GLN A 206 18.90 -3.38 -2.04
CA GLN A 206 18.27 -2.55 -3.05
C GLN A 206 17.20 -3.35 -3.79
N HIS A 207 15.94 -3.23 -3.37
CA HIS A 207 14.85 -4.04 -3.88
C HIS A 207 13.76 -3.21 -4.55
N GLU A 208 13.21 -3.73 -5.65
CA GLU A 208 12.06 -3.14 -6.32
C GLU A 208 10.84 -3.28 -5.41
N THR A 209 10.15 -2.17 -5.14
CA THR A 209 9.04 -2.07 -4.17
C THR A 209 7.69 -1.79 -4.80
N LEU A 210 7.68 -1.27 -6.03
CA LEU A 210 6.53 -0.93 -6.86
C LEU A 210 6.23 -2.03 -7.89
N THR A 211 7.26 -2.73 -8.38
CA THR A 211 7.08 -3.79 -9.40
C THR A 211 7.18 -5.21 -8.87
N LYS A 212 7.68 -5.40 -7.65
CA LYS A 212 7.75 -6.69 -6.96
C LYS A 212 6.98 -6.67 -5.64
N SER A 213 6.47 -7.83 -5.23
CA SER A 213 5.82 -8.03 -3.93
C SER A 213 6.87 -8.21 -2.82
N PRO A 214 6.50 -8.03 -1.53
CA PRO A 214 7.40 -8.35 -0.42
C PRO A 214 7.88 -9.80 -0.43
N ILE A 215 7.03 -10.76 -0.83
CA ILE A 215 7.39 -12.19 -0.93
C ILE A 215 8.48 -12.40 -1.97
N GLN A 216 8.35 -11.78 -3.15
CA GLN A 216 9.39 -11.83 -4.19
C GLN A 216 10.70 -11.22 -3.71
N ASN A 217 10.65 -10.07 -3.00
CA ASN A 217 11.85 -9.44 -2.45
C ASN A 217 12.54 -10.34 -1.40
N VAL A 218 11.78 -10.99 -0.52
CA VAL A 218 12.31 -11.93 0.49
C VAL A 218 13.00 -13.12 -0.18
N ARG A 219 12.37 -13.71 -1.20
CA ARG A 219 12.97 -14.81 -1.96
C ARG A 219 14.30 -14.40 -2.59
N GLU A 220 14.35 -13.25 -3.25
CA GLU A 220 15.58 -12.74 -3.85
C GLU A 220 16.69 -12.50 -2.82
N LEU A 221 16.33 -12.01 -1.64
CA LEU A 221 17.28 -11.81 -0.55
C LEU A 221 17.82 -13.13 0.02
N ILE A 222 16.95 -14.11 0.26
CA ILE A 222 17.35 -15.45 0.74
C ILE A 222 18.23 -16.14 -0.31
N ASP A 223 17.87 -16.02 -1.59
CA ASP A 223 18.67 -16.54 -2.70
C ASP A 223 20.05 -15.85 -2.81
N ALA A 224 20.22 -14.65 -2.26
CA ALA A 224 21.46 -13.88 -2.28
C ALA A 224 22.44 -14.23 -1.15
N VAL A 225 22.00 -14.92 -0.08
CA VAL A 225 22.85 -15.25 1.08
C VAL A 225 23.12 -16.77 1.18
N PRO A 226 24.18 -17.19 1.93
CA PRO A 226 24.36 -18.58 2.33
C PRO A 226 23.24 -19.11 3.24
N ALA A 227 23.15 -20.43 3.37
CA ALA A 227 22.29 -21.03 4.39
C ALA A 227 22.78 -20.66 5.80
N ASN A 228 21.86 -20.52 6.75
CA ASN A 228 22.14 -20.18 8.15
C ASN A 228 22.81 -18.81 8.39
N THR A 229 22.77 -17.91 7.41
CA THR A 229 23.23 -16.53 7.61
C THR A 229 22.44 -15.85 8.73
N LYS A 230 23.16 -15.26 9.69
CA LYS A 230 22.58 -14.46 10.77
C LYS A 230 22.44 -13.01 10.32
N LEU A 231 21.24 -12.45 10.45
CA LEU A 231 20.92 -11.08 10.03
C LEU A 231 20.33 -10.30 11.22
N ASP A 232 20.89 -9.12 11.47
CA ASP A 232 20.27 -8.09 12.31
C ASP A 232 19.65 -7.04 11.39
N LEU A 233 18.37 -6.71 11.58
CA LEU A 233 17.59 -5.94 10.60
C LEU A 233 17.35 -4.50 11.04
N ILE A 234 17.56 -3.54 10.13
CA ILE A 234 17.03 -2.19 10.22
C ILE A 234 16.13 -1.96 9.00
N SER A 235 14.84 -1.72 9.25
CA SER A 235 13.85 -1.57 8.18
C SER A 235 13.09 -0.25 8.26
N HIS A 236 12.72 0.28 7.10
CA HIS A 236 11.90 1.49 6.99
C HIS A 236 10.62 1.22 6.19
N SER A 237 9.46 1.64 6.71
CA SER A 237 8.15 1.55 6.04
C SER A 237 7.87 0.14 5.47
N ARG A 238 7.58 0.00 4.16
CA ARG A 238 7.35 -1.30 3.46
C ARG A 238 8.49 -2.30 3.65
N GLY A 239 9.74 -1.85 3.87
CA GLY A 239 10.85 -2.73 4.21
C GLY A 239 10.60 -3.55 5.48
N GLY A 240 9.75 -3.06 6.38
CA GLY A 240 9.30 -3.79 7.57
C GLY A 240 8.49 -5.04 7.23
N LEU A 241 7.74 -5.06 6.12
CA LEU A 241 7.03 -6.27 5.65
C LEU A 241 8.02 -7.34 5.16
N VAL A 242 9.09 -6.92 4.48
CA VAL A 242 10.18 -7.83 4.09
C VAL A 242 10.86 -8.40 5.34
N GLY A 243 11.14 -7.56 6.33
CA GLY A 243 11.70 -7.97 7.62
C GLY A 243 10.78 -8.93 8.40
N GLU A 244 9.48 -8.64 8.47
CA GLU A 244 8.49 -9.51 9.13
C GLU A 244 8.47 -10.90 8.49
N LEU A 245 8.43 -10.96 7.16
CA LEU A 245 8.44 -12.23 6.42
C LEU A 245 9.73 -13.01 6.67
N LEU A 246 10.91 -12.37 6.67
CA LEU A 246 12.16 -13.05 7.00
C LEU A 246 12.10 -13.71 8.38
N VAL A 247 11.69 -12.96 9.41
CA VAL A 247 11.61 -13.45 10.80
C VAL A 247 10.56 -14.56 10.92
N ARG A 248 9.42 -14.39 10.25
CA ARG A 248 8.34 -15.37 10.25
C ARG A 248 8.79 -16.71 9.67
N PHE A 249 9.52 -16.70 8.54
CA PHE A 249 10.01 -17.92 7.90
C PHE A 249 11.31 -18.46 8.51
N SER A 250 12.03 -17.69 9.32
CA SER A 250 13.16 -18.21 10.10
C SER A 250 12.73 -18.94 11.37
N GLU A 251 11.63 -18.52 12.01
CA GLU A 251 11.13 -19.10 13.26
C GLU A 251 10.12 -20.23 13.05
N TYR A 252 9.29 -20.14 12.00
CA TYR A 252 8.20 -21.08 11.75
C TYR A 252 8.41 -21.82 10.43
N GLN A 253 8.51 -23.16 10.47
CA GLN A 253 8.73 -23.99 9.28
C GLN A 253 7.70 -23.78 8.17
N GLU A 254 6.43 -23.54 8.53
CA GLU A 254 5.38 -23.31 7.54
C GLU A 254 5.26 -21.82 7.15
N GLY A 255 5.72 -20.90 8.03
CA GLY A 255 5.69 -19.44 7.88
C GLY A 255 4.29 -18.82 7.82
N PHE A 256 3.43 -19.32 6.94
CA PHE A 256 2.02 -18.95 6.81
C PHE A 256 1.11 -20.04 7.35
N THR A 257 0.00 -19.64 7.97
CA THR A 257 -1.07 -20.55 8.34
C THR A 257 -1.97 -20.83 7.14
N ASP A 258 -2.74 -21.92 7.16
CA ASP A 258 -3.74 -22.24 6.13
C ASP A 258 -4.70 -21.06 5.85
N THR A 259 -5.07 -20.30 6.88
CA THR A 259 -5.91 -19.10 6.74
C THR A 259 -5.21 -18.02 5.92
N VAL A 260 -3.92 -17.77 6.17
CA VAL A 260 -3.13 -16.79 5.43
C VAL A 260 -2.90 -17.25 4.01
N LEU A 261 -2.58 -18.53 3.80
CA LEU A 261 -2.45 -19.14 2.46
C LEU A 261 -3.75 -19.00 1.67
N SER A 262 -4.89 -19.33 2.28
CA SER A 262 -6.21 -19.18 1.66
C SER A 262 -6.56 -17.73 1.31
N LEU A 263 -6.03 -16.75 2.07
CA LEU A 263 -6.21 -15.33 1.75
C LEU A 263 -5.29 -14.90 0.61
N LEU A 264 -4.04 -15.34 0.61
CA LEU A 264 -3.08 -15.08 -0.48
C LEU A 264 -3.61 -15.63 -1.81
N GLU A 265 -4.10 -16.87 -1.83
CA GLU A 265 -4.69 -17.51 -3.02
C GLU A 265 -5.92 -16.76 -3.55
N ARG A 266 -6.72 -16.15 -2.66
CA ARG A 266 -7.93 -15.41 -3.02
C ARG A 266 -7.64 -14.01 -3.57
N HIS A 267 -6.62 -13.34 -3.02
CA HIS A 267 -6.42 -11.89 -3.20
C HIS A 267 -5.14 -11.49 -3.95
N HIS A 268 -4.15 -12.38 -4.11
CA HIS A 268 -2.89 -12.06 -4.78
C HIS A 268 -2.70 -12.80 -6.12
N ALA A 269 -1.79 -12.30 -6.94
CA ALA A 269 -1.43 -12.96 -8.20
C ALA A 269 -0.78 -14.32 -7.90
N LYS A 270 -1.01 -15.33 -8.75
CA LYS A 270 -0.40 -16.67 -8.65
C LYS A 270 1.14 -16.68 -8.55
N SER A 271 1.81 -15.55 -8.79
CA SER A 271 3.25 -15.41 -8.61
C SER A 271 3.69 -15.21 -7.16
N ASP A 272 2.76 -14.88 -6.26
CA ASP A 272 3.00 -14.62 -4.83
C ASP A 272 2.49 -15.75 -3.90
N ALA A 273 1.79 -16.75 -4.46
CA ALA A 273 1.35 -17.97 -3.79
C ALA A 273 2.25 -19.14 -4.20
#